data_AF-A0A453LB86-F1
#
_entry.id   AF-A0A453LB86-F1
#
_cell.length_a   1.000
_cell.length_b   1.000
_cell.length_c   1.000
_cell.angle_alpha   90.00
_cell.angle_beta   90.00
_cell.angle_gamma   90.00
#
_symmetry.space_group_name_H-M   'P 1'
#
loop_
_entity.id
_entity.type
_entity.pdbx_description
1 polymer ?
#
loop_
_entity_poly.entity_id
_entity_poly.type
_entity_poly.pdbx_seq_one_letter_code
_entity_poly.pdbx_strand_id
1 'polypeptide(L)' 'VSEVRVKCPDFAMSITGDPCPTPHDARCSAAANMILELGKKAEE' A
#
# COMPACT_ATOMS: atom_id res chain seq x y z
N VAL A 1 -13.52 -11.30 1.31
CA VAL A 1 -12.55 -10.24 1.68
C VAL A 1 -11.64 -10.02 0.48
N SER A 2 -11.40 -8.77 0.11
CA SER A 2 -10.58 -8.42 -1.06
C SER A 2 -9.19 -7.99 -0.61
N GLU A 3 -8.16 -8.48 -1.28
CA GLU A 3 -6.76 -8.09 -1.07
C GLU A 3 -6.23 -7.44 -2.35
N VAL A 4 -5.53 -6.31 -2.21
CA VAL A 4 -4.96 -5.58 -3.35
C VAL A 4 -3.49 -5.31 -3.09
N ARG A 5 -2.66 -5.57 -4.10
CA ARG A 5 -1.23 -5.29 -4.08
C ARG A 5 -0.92 -4.10 -4.99
N VAL A 6 -0.30 -3.07 -4.44
CA VAL A 6 0.29 -1.95 -5.17
C VAL A 6 1.80 -2.14 -5.28
N LYS A 7 2.38 -1.64 -6.38
CA LYS A 7 3.82 -1.66 -6.64
C LYS A 7 4.32 -0.23 -6.82
N CYS A 8 5.47 0.06 -6.25
CA CYS A 8 6.21 1.30 -6.43
C CYS A 8 7.60 0.97 -7.00
N PRO A 9 7.77 1.03 -8.33
CA PRO A 9 9.02 0.66 -8.98
C PRO A 9 10.19 1.55 -8.57
N ASP A 10 9.95 2.83 -8.36
CA ASP A 10 10.97 3.83 -8.03
C ASP A 10 11.72 3.51 -6.73
N PHE A 11 11.04 2.83 -5.80
CA PHE A 11 11.59 2.41 -4.50
C PHE A 11 11.69 0.89 -4.36
N ALA A 12 11.58 0.13 -5.47
CA ALA A 12 11.57 -1.34 -5.49
C ALA A 12 10.63 -1.97 -4.45
N MET A 13 9.47 -1.35 -4.22
CA MET A 13 8.57 -1.68 -3.13
C MET A 13 7.28 -2.33 -3.64
N SER A 14 6.75 -3.29 -2.88
CA SER A 14 5.42 -3.87 -3.11
C SER A 14 4.67 -3.98 -1.80
N ILE A 15 3.49 -3.37 -1.75
CA ILE A 15 2.67 -3.31 -0.53
C ILE A 15 1.31 -3.90 -0.81
N THR A 16 0.88 -4.72 0.12
CA THR A 16 -0.46 -5.29 0.16
C THR A 16 -1.32 -4.44 1.10
N GLY A 17 -2.51 -4.07 0.65
CA GLY A 17 -3.52 -3.45 1.50
C GLY A 17 -4.13 -4.46 2.46
N ASP A 18 -4.68 -3.95 3.54
CA ASP A 18 -5.37 -4.74 4.54
C ASP A 18 -6.59 -5.46 3.94
N PRO A 19 -7.01 -6.58 4.55
CA PRO A 19 -8.20 -7.28 4.10
C PRO A 19 -9.44 -6.39 4.29
N CYS A 20 -10.04 -5.94 3.18
CA CYS A 20 -11.23 -5.07 3.24
C CYS A 20 -12.47 -5.73 2.59
N PRO A 21 -13.69 -5.29 2.96
CA PRO A 21 -14.92 -5.81 2.38
C PRO A 21 -15.00 -5.59 0.88
N THR A 22 -14.57 -4.42 0.40
CA THR A 22 -14.59 -4.08 -1.03
C THR A 22 -13.18 -3.97 -1.62
N PRO A 23 -13.03 -4.19 -2.95
CA PRO A 23 -11.76 -3.93 -3.63
C PRO A 23 -11.32 -2.46 -3.59
N HIS A 24 -12.28 -1.53 -3.51
CA HIS A 24 -11.97 -0.10 -3.42
C HIS A 24 -11.31 0.22 -2.07
N ASP A 25 -11.87 -0.28 -0.98
CA ASP A 25 -11.31 -0.10 0.36
C ASP A 25 -9.92 -0.74 0.47
N ALA A 26 -9.74 -1.94 -0.11
CA ALA A 26 -8.44 -2.61 -0.15
C ALA A 26 -7.38 -1.79 -0.93
N ARG A 27 -7.78 -1.09 -2.01
CA ARG A 27 -6.90 -0.14 -2.72
C ARG A 27 -6.52 1.05 -1.84
N CYS A 28 -7.50 1.63 -1.15
CA CYS A 28 -7.28 2.76 -0.24
C CYS A 28 -6.33 2.38 0.90
N SER A 29 -6.52 1.21 1.50
CA SER A 29 -5.60 0.69 2.52
C SER A 29 -4.20 0.45 1.95
N ALA A 30 -4.08 -0.19 0.78
CA ALA A 30 -2.78 -0.42 0.13
C ALA A 30 -2.03 0.89 -0.16
N ALA A 31 -2.75 1.92 -0.60
CA ALA A 31 -2.19 3.26 -0.84
C ALA A 31 -1.77 3.96 0.46
N ALA A 32 -2.56 3.86 1.53
CA ALA A 32 -2.21 4.41 2.84
C ALA A 32 -0.92 3.76 3.39
N ASN A 33 -0.83 2.43 3.32
CA ASN A 33 0.37 1.69 3.73
C ASN A 33 1.61 2.12 2.91
N MET A 34 1.43 2.38 1.61
CA MET A 34 2.50 2.88 0.76
C MET A 34 2.98 4.28 1.15
N ILE A 35 2.08 5.21 1.47
CA ILE A 35 2.45 6.54 1.93
C ILE A 35 3.25 6.47 3.24
N LEU A 36 2.85 5.60 4.18
CA LEU A 36 3.57 5.42 5.45
C LEU A 36 5.00 4.90 5.23
N GLU A 37 5.18 3.90 4.36
CA GLU A 37 6.51 3.37 4.06
C GLU A 37 7.38 4.37 3.30
N LEU A 38 6.80 5.17 2.41
CA LEU A 38 7.52 6.28 1.78
C LEU A 38 7.95 7.35 2.79
N GLY A 39 7.11 7.66 3.78
CA GLY A 39 7.45 8.56 4.88
C GLY A 39 8.68 8.08 5.65
N LYS A 40 8.70 6.81 6.05
CA LYS A 40 9.86 6.20 6.75
C LYS A 40 11.15 6.32 5.93
N LYS A 41 11.08 6.09 4.62
CA LYS A 41 12.23 6.21 3.70
C LYS A 41 12.72 7.63 3.49
N ALA A 42 11.86 8.62 3.67
CA ALA A 42 12.24 10.03 3.56
C ALA A 42 12.96 10.55 4.82
N GLU A 43 12.81 9.85 5.95
CA GLU A 43 13.48 10.15 7.22
C GLU A 43 14.85 9.45 7.37
N GLU A 44 15.17 8.49 6.49
CA GLU A 44 16.50 7.84 6.36
C GLU A 44 17.50 8.70 5.59
#